data_AF-A0A6A6KPQ0-F1
#
_entry.id   AF-A0A6A6KPQ0-F1
#
_cell.length_a   1.000
_cell.length_b   1.000
_cell.length_c   1.000
_cell.angle_alpha   90.00
_cell.angle_beta   90.00
_cell.angle_gamma   90.00
#
_symmetry.space_group_name_H-M   'P 1'
#
loop_
_entity.id
_entity.type
_entity.pdbx_description
1 polymer ?
#
loop_
_entity_poly.entity_id
_entity_poly.type
_entity_poly.pdbx_seq_one_letter_code
_entity_poly.pdbx_strand_id
1 'polypeptide(L)' 'MLYKYPYTRDRIVEAYVWALGSICEPKFGASRLMIAKYLQVETVLDDTYDAYGTLDELYRFTAAFERCNVDGIDD' A
#
# COMPACT_ATOMS: atom_id res chain seq x y z
N MET A 1 -4.76 3.89 -10.13
CA MET A 1 -4.13 2.71 -9.48
C MET A 1 -5.13 1.57 -9.35
N LEU A 2 -6.31 1.78 -8.75
CA LEU A 2 -7.28 0.72 -8.46
C LEU A 2 -7.83 -0.04 -9.67
N TYR A 3 -8.09 0.61 -10.82
CA TYR A 3 -8.56 -0.11 -12.02
C TYR A 3 -7.54 -1.14 -12.56
N LYS A 4 -6.26 -0.98 -12.23
CA LYS A 4 -5.18 -1.83 -12.71
C LYS A 4 -5.08 -3.14 -11.91
N TYR A 5 -5.61 -3.15 -10.69
CA TYR A 5 -5.56 -4.28 -9.77
C TYR A 5 -6.97 -4.57 -9.25
N PRO A 6 -7.82 -5.24 -10.04
CA PRO A 6 -9.23 -5.44 -9.70
C PRO A 6 -9.45 -6.33 -8.47
N TYR A 7 -8.41 -7.02 -7.99
CA TYR A 7 -8.47 -7.80 -6.75
C TYR A 7 -8.34 -6.92 -5.49
N THR A 8 -7.82 -5.69 -5.60
CA THR A 8 -7.61 -4.83 -4.44
C THR A 8 -8.86 -4.05 -4.08
N ARG A 9 -9.06 -3.81 -2.79
CA ARG A 9 -10.24 -3.11 -2.27
C ARG A 9 -10.07 -1.59 -2.42
N ASP A 10 -11.09 -0.89 -2.95
CA ASP A 10 -11.09 0.59 -2.95
C ASP A 10 -11.41 1.11 -1.54
N ARG A 11 -10.37 1.57 -0.85
CA ARG A 11 -10.45 2.08 0.53
C ARG A 11 -10.06 3.55 0.64
N ILE A 12 -10.13 4.34 -0.45
CA ILE A 12 -9.61 5.72 -0.46
C ILE A 12 -10.26 6.58 0.64
N VAL A 13 -11.58 6.49 0.80
CA VAL A 13 -12.32 7.23 1.83
C VAL A 13 -11.87 6.80 3.22
N GLU A 14 -11.77 5.50 3.46
CA GLU A 14 -11.35 4.94 4.75
C GLU A 14 -9.91 5.35 5.10
N ALA A 15 -8.98 5.26 4.15
CA ALA A 15 -7.60 5.69 4.35
C ALA A 15 -7.48 7.18 4.69
N TYR A 16 -8.33 8.03 4.08
CA TYR A 16 -8.37 9.44 4.44
C TYR A 16 -8.98 9.67 5.84
N VAL A 17 -9.99 8.88 6.23
CA VAL A 17 -10.56 8.92 7.60
C VAL A 17 -9.51 8.50 8.63
N TRP A 18 -8.70 7.46 8.36
CA TRP A 18 -7.57 7.08 9.21
C TRP A 18 -6.53 8.20 9.30
N ALA A 19 -6.14 8.80 8.18
CA ALA A 19 -5.21 9.92 8.16
C ALA A 19 -5.73 11.13 8.95
N LEU A 20 -7.03 11.43 8.85
CA LEU A 20 -7.71 12.44 9.66
C LEU A 20 -7.64 12.08 11.14
N GLY A 21 -7.94 10.84 11.52
CA GLY A 21 -7.86 10.35 12.89
C GLY A 21 -6.45 10.43 13.48
N SER A 22 -5.40 10.27 12.66
CA SER A 22 -4.01 10.42 13.10
C SER A 22 -3.59 11.88 13.30
N ILE A 23 -3.98 12.79 12.39
CA ILE A 23 -3.60 14.22 12.44
C ILE A 23 -4.79 15.10 12.06
N CYS A 24 -5.56 15.52 13.06
CA CYS A 24 -6.79 16.27 12.87
C CYS A 24 -6.57 17.76 12.49
N GLU A 25 -5.41 18.35 12.82
CA GLU A 25 -5.25 19.80 12.73
C GLU A 25 -5.28 20.29 11.28
N PRO A 26 -6.07 21.35 10.96
CA PRO A 26 -6.28 21.79 9.58
C PRO A 26 -4.98 22.09 8.81
N LYS A 27 -3.97 22.64 9.50
CA LYS A 27 -2.68 23.04 8.93
C LYS A 27 -1.84 21.88 8.36
N PHE A 28 -2.12 20.63 8.75
CA PHE A 28 -1.38 19.45 8.30
C PHE A 28 -2.03 18.70 7.13
N GLY A 29 -2.75 19.42 6.26
CA GLY A 29 -3.41 18.83 5.09
C GLY A 29 -2.47 18.02 4.18
N ALA A 30 -1.24 18.51 3.96
CA ALA A 30 -0.24 17.79 3.17
C ALA A 30 0.21 16.48 3.84
N SER A 31 0.43 16.49 5.16
CA SER A 31 0.78 15.29 5.92
C SER A 31 -0.33 14.25 5.88
N ARG A 32 -1.60 14.67 6.06
CA ARG A 32 -2.76 13.77 5.91
C ARG A 32 -2.83 13.15 4.53
N LEU A 33 -2.60 13.93 3.48
CA LEU A 33 -2.60 13.40 2.12
C LEU A 33 -1.49 12.36 1.91
N MET A 34 -0.31 12.59 2.49
CA MET A 34 0.79 11.61 2.44
C MET A 34 0.46 10.33 3.20
N ILE A 35 -0.12 10.43 4.40
CA ILE A 35 -0.58 9.28 5.18
C ILE A 35 -1.64 8.49 4.43
N ALA A 36 -2.66 9.17 3.87
CA ALA A 36 -3.71 8.49 3.11
C ALA A 36 -3.16 7.74 1.89
N LYS A 37 -2.19 8.34 1.17
CA LYS A 37 -1.51 7.67 0.04
C LYS A 37 -0.69 6.46 0.50
N TYR A 38 0.01 6.59 1.63
CA TYR A 38 0.78 5.49 2.21
C TYR A 38 -0.13 4.32 2.61
N LEU A 39 -1.22 4.60 3.33
CA LEU A 39 -2.22 3.61 3.71
C LEU A 39 -2.84 2.91 2.49
N GLN A 40 -3.04 3.63 1.39
CA GLN A 40 -3.50 3.00 0.14
C GLN A 40 -2.49 1.97 -0.41
N VAL A 41 -1.20 2.29 -0.38
CA VAL A 41 -0.17 1.33 -0.80
C VAL A 41 -0.13 0.14 0.16
N GLU A 42 -0.23 0.38 1.46
CA GLU A 42 -0.27 -0.66 2.49
C GLU A 42 -1.45 -1.61 2.29
N THR A 43 -2.65 -1.10 2.01
CA THR A 43 -3.82 -1.95 1.73
C THR A 43 -3.66 -2.81 0.48
N VAL A 44 -2.97 -2.31 -0.54
CA VAL A 44 -2.67 -3.11 -1.74
C VAL A 44 -1.66 -4.21 -1.41
N LEU A 45 -0.65 -3.91 -0.60
CA LEU A 45 0.32 -4.90 -0.14
C LEU A 45 -0.35 -5.96 0.73
N ASP A 46 -1.23 -5.56 1.66
CA ASP A 46 -2.03 -6.48 2.49
C ASP A 46 -2.82 -7.45 1.62
N ASP A 47 -3.64 -6.94 0.68
CA ASP A 47 -4.41 -7.74 -0.28
C ASP A 47 -3.52 -8.67 -1.14
N THR A 48 -2.27 -8.25 -1.38
CA THR A 48 -1.29 -9.05 -2.14
C THR A 48 -0.77 -10.22 -1.30
N TYR A 49 -0.44 -10.00 -0.04
CA TYR A 49 0.15 -11.03 0.84
C TYR A 49 -0.90 -11.97 1.44
N ASP A 50 -2.12 -11.51 1.68
CA ASP A 50 -3.16 -12.30 2.36
C ASP A 50 -3.99 -13.18 1.42
N ALA A 51 -4.19 -12.76 0.16
CA ALA A 51 -5.17 -13.36 -0.73
C ALA A 51 -4.68 -13.61 -2.16
N TYR A 52 -3.72 -12.84 -2.68
CA TYR A 52 -3.37 -12.90 -4.11
C TYR A 52 -2.05 -13.64 -4.41
N GLY A 53 -0.98 -13.34 -3.69
CA GLY A 53 0.37 -13.81 -4.00
C GLY A 53 0.60 -15.26 -3.57
N THR A 54 1.35 -16.01 -4.38
CA THR A 54 1.88 -17.31 -3.97
C THR A 54 3.11 -17.13 -3.07
N LEU A 55 3.43 -18.13 -2.25
CA LEU A 55 4.58 -18.05 -1.34
C LEU A 55 5.91 -17.75 -2.05
N ASP A 56 6.13 -18.29 -3.25
CA ASP A 56 7.37 -18.05 -4.01
C ASP A 56 7.43 -16.61 -4.53
N GLU A 57 6.33 -16.10 -5.09
CA GLU A 57 6.22 -14.71 -5.56
C GLU A 57 6.41 -13.72 -4.40
N LEU A 58 5.77 -13.99 -3.25
CA LEU A 58 5.89 -13.16 -2.06
C LEU A 58 7.31 -13.15 -1.51
N TYR A 59 8.00 -14.30 -1.51
CA TYR A 59 9.40 -14.38 -1.07
C TYR A 59 10.33 -13.51 -1.93
N ARG A 60 10.21 -13.59 -3.25
CA ARG A 60 10.98 -12.75 -4.19
C ARG A 60 10.64 -11.27 -4.02
N PHE A 61 9.35 -10.97 -3.90
CA PHE A 61 8.88 -9.60 -3.67
C PHE A 61 9.43 -9.02 -2.36
N THR A 62 9.42 -9.78 -1.25
CA THR A 62 10.04 -9.36 0.02
C THR A 62 11.54 -9.14 -0.14
N ALA A 63 12.26 -10.05 -0.79
CA ALA A 63 13.70 -9.92 -1.00
C ALA A 63 14.06 -8.69 -1.85
N ALA A 64 13.29 -8.40 -2.90
CA ALA A 64 13.42 -7.19 -3.72
C ALA A 64 13.16 -5.92 -2.89
N PHE A 65 12.14 -5.94 -2.03
CA PHE A 65 11.80 -4.85 -1.14
C PHE A 65 12.92 -4.55 -0.12
N GLU A 66 13.49 -5.58 0.52
CA GLU A 66 14.61 -5.45 1.46
C GLU A 66 15.87 -4.87 0.81
N ARG A 67 16.12 -5.22 -0.45
CA ARG A 67 17.23 -4.68 -1.24
C ARG A 67 16.95 -3.29 -1.80
N CYS A 68 15.71 -2.80 -1.68
CA CYS A 68 15.22 -1.62 -2.38
C CYS A 68 15.54 -1.66 -3.90
N ASN A 69 15.47 -2.85 -4.51
CA ASN A 69 15.79 -3.07 -5.92
C ASN A 69 14.66 -3.85 -6.60
N VAL A 70 14.04 -3.23 -7.61
CA VAL A 70 12.92 -3.80 -8.37
C VAL A 70 13.33 -4.93 -9.31
N ASP A 71 14.59 -4.98 -9.73
CA ASP A 71 15.09 -6.00 -10.66
C ASP A 71 15.14 -7.40 -10.02
N GLY A 72 15.14 -7.47 -8.69
CA GLY A 72 15.21 -8.74 -7.95
C GLY A 72 13.89 -9.52 -7.87
N ILE A 73 12.83 -9.05 -8.54
CA ILE A 73 11.53 -9.75 -8.60
C ILE A 73 11.56 -10.88 -9.64
N ASP A 74 12.36 -10.74 -10.70
CA ASP A 74 12.46 -11.68 -11.82
C ASP A 74 13.56 -12.74 -11.66
N ASP A 75 14.41 -12.61 -10.63
CA ASP A 75 15.41 -13.61 -10.22
C ASP A 75 14.75 -14.80 -9.50
#